data_AF-Q5V169-F1
#
_entry.id   AF-Q5V169-F1
#
_cell.length_a   1.000
_cell.length_b   1.000
_cell.length_c   1.000
_cell.angle_alpha   90.00
_cell.angle_beta   90.00
_cell.angle_gamma   90.00
#
_symmetry.space_group_name_H-M   'P 1'
#
loop_
_entity.id
_entity.type
_entity.pdbx_description
1 polymer ?
#
loop_
_entity_poly.entity_id
_entity_poly.type
_entity_poly.pdbx_seq_one_letter_code
_entity_poly.pdbx_strand_id
1 'polypeptide(L)'
;MAAFAASLRGPATGLYAFGVLLPLAMASLLPAAAAAGVPVTAPVLVGTYGVILPAALLVACCWLLGQRPVAFPPATIPRSHPDVPASALPSIAGGIVAGIGGWRLAGALVAAWASPIGALGAGVGSALVSYYRPVAEVRGRITDIEAGLPNALSAVGRRLDRGQSVEAALVEAVDETPKPTSAVIKAAAARQEHLGTSVEGAFLGPGGALADVPSHRACRVATLLDTAAAIGPPAGASVTTMGEHLDALRTIERETRRDLSQITETLSNTAALFGPLVGGATVALAGSMGGGEQFATVSSALLGPVIGWYVLVLAVLLTALSTGLHRGLDRALVGYRTGLALLSATATFFVAVVATGLLV
;
A
#
# COMPACT_ATOMS: atom_id res chain seq x y z
N MET A 1 -0.89 1.51 22.10
CA MET A 1 -0.75 1.97 20.70
C MET A 1 -0.04 3.32 20.59
N ALA A 2 -0.44 4.37 21.33
CA ALA A 2 0.30 5.66 21.35
C ALA A 2 1.78 5.53 21.78
N ALA A 3 2.07 4.73 22.82
CA ALA A 3 3.45 4.40 23.22
C ALA A 3 4.24 3.68 22.11
N PHE A 4 3.56 2.89 21.26
CA PHE A 4 4.18 2.21 20.12
C PHE A 4 4.49 3.20 18.99
N ALA A 5 3.57 4.11 18.65
CA ALA A 5 3.80 5.17 17.69
C ALA A 5 4.99 6.07 18.10
N ALA A 6 5.12 6.39 19.39
CA ALA A 6 6.28 7.08 19.94
C ALA A 6 7.56 6.24 19.83
N SER A 7 7.50 4.95 20.15
CA SER A 7 8.66 4.03 20.07
C SER A 7 9.16 3.79 18.65
N LEU A 8 8.29 3.90 17.63
CA LEU A 8 8.65 3.74 16.23
C LEU A 8 9.35 4.95 15.63
N ARG A 9 9.23 6.12 16.25
CA ARG A 9 9.80 7.37 15.69
C ARG A 9 11.32 7.30 15.63
N GLY A 10 11.98 6.76 16.65
CA GLY A 10 13.44 6.56 16.66
C GLY A 10 13.92 5.58 15.57
N PRO A 11 13.42 4.33 15.56
CA PRO A 11 13.73 3.33 14.53
C PRO A 11 13.42 3.76 13.10
N ALA A 12 12.29 4.44 12.85
CA ALA A 12 11.94 4.97 11.53
C ALA A 12 12.89 6.10 11.09
N THR A 13 13.28 6.98 12.02
CA THR A 13 14.30 8.01 11.76
C THR A 13 15.66 7.39 11.50
N GLY A 14 16.01 6.33 12.22
CA GLY A 14 17.21 5.52 11.96
C GLY A 14 17.18 4.89 10.57
N LEU A 15 16.07 4.30 10.15
CA LEU A 15 15.93 3.75 8.81
C LEU A 15 16.02 4.83 7.71
N TYR A 16 15.47 6.01 7.95
CA TYR A 16 15.62 7.13 7.03
C TYR A 16 17.09 7.57 6.93
N ALA A 17 17.76 7.73 8.08
CA ALA A 17 19.16 8.12 8.13
C ALA A 17 20.09 7.08 7.47
N PHE A 18 19.93 5.79 7.82
CA PHE A 18 20.82 4.72 7.38
C PHE A 18 20.43 4.06 6.06
N GLY A 19 19.13 3.99 5.76
CA GLY A 19 18.60 3.33 4.56
C GLY A 19 18.47 4.26 3.36
N VAL A 20 18.27 5.56 3.60
CA VAL A 20 18.13 6.54 2.52
C VAL A 20 19.29 7.53 2.54
N LEU A 21 19.41 8.34 3.59
CA LEU A 21 20.30 9.51 3.57
C LEU A 21 21.77 9.10 3.44
N LEU A 22 22.22 8.13 4.23
CA LEU A 22 23.61 7.68 4.19
C LEU A 22 23.97 7.07 2.82
N PRO A 23 23.19 6.13 2.24
CA PRO A 23 23.45 5.62 0.90
C PRO A 23 23.45 6.68 -0.20
N LEU A 24 22.53 7.64 -0.15
CA LEU A 24 22.45 8.73 -1.12
C LEU A 24 23.61 9.73 -0.94
N ALA A 25 23.99 10.03 0.30
CA ALA A 25 25.14 10.90 0.59
C ALA A 25 26.45 10.23 0.17
N MET A 26 26.60 8.92 0.40
CA MET A 26 27.74 8.17 -0.14
C MET A 26 27.73 8.18 -1.67
N ALA A 27 26.55 8.08 -2.29
CA ALA A 27 26.43 8.08 -3.74
C ALA A 27 26.81 9.45 -4.33
N SER A 28 26.36 10.54 -3.71
CA SER A 28 26.67 11.91 -4.16
C SER A 28 28.13 12.29 -3.94
N LEU A 29 28.83 11.62 -3.00
CA LEU A 29 30.27 11.79 -2.77
C LEU A 29 31.14 10.96 -3.71
N LEU A 30 30.61 9.95 -4.41
CA LEU A 30 31.38 9.11 -5.34
C LEU A 30 32.12 9.94 -6.41
N PRO A 31 31.50 10.93 -7.08
CA PRO A 31 32.21 11.76 -8.07
C PRO A 31 33.36 12.55 -7.43
N ALA A 32 33.15 13.10 -6.23
CA ALA A 32 34.17 13.86 -5.51
C ALA A 32 35.34 12.96 -5.03
N ALA A 33 35.04 11.75 -4.56
CA ALA A 33 36.05 10.77 -4.16
C ALA A 33 36.89 10.29 -5.36
N ALA A 34 36.25 10.10 -6.53
CA ALA A 34 36.94 9.78 -7.76
C ALA A 34 37.84 10.95 -8.23
N ALA A 35 37.37 12.19 -8.15
CA ALA A 35 38.17 13.38 -8.43
C ALA A 35 39.35 13.55 -7.46
N ALA A 36 39.21 13.10 -6.21
CA ALA A 36 40.28 13.08 -5.21
C ALA A 36 41.28 11.92 -5.38
N GLY A 37 41.12 11.06 -6.39
CA GLY A 37 42.05 9.96 -6.67
C GLY A 37 41.88 8.73 -5.78
N VAL A 38 40.76 8.60 -5.05
CA VAL A 38 40.46 7.41 -4.26
C VAL A 38 40.03 6.28 -5.22
N PRO A 39 40.71 5.11 -5.23
CA PRO A 39 40.39 4.03 -6.16
C PRO A 39 39.07 3.35 -5.78
N VAL A 40 37.97 3.80 -6.39
CA VAL A 40 36.67 3.12 -6.28
C VAL A 40 36.64 1.97 -7.28
N THR A 41 36.86 0.75 -6.78
CA THR A 41 36.86 -0.45 -7.62
C THR A 41 35.44 -0.96 -7.85
N ALA A 42 35.17 -1.42 -9.07
CA ALA A 42 33.86 -1.95 -9.48
C ALA A 42 33.28 -3.02 -8.53
N PRO A 43 34.05 -4.01 -8.03
CA PRO A 43 33.55 -4.99 -7.07
C PRO A 43 33.08 -4.36 -5.75
N VAL A 44 33.76 -3.32 -5.26
CA VAL A 44 33.38 -2.63 -4.01
C VAL A 44 32.06 -1.91 -4.18
N LEU A 45 31.87 -1.21 -5.31
CA LEU A 45 30.61 -0.52 -5.61
C LEU A 45 29.44 -1.51 -5.74
N VAL A 46 29.62 -2.56 -6.54
CA VAL A 46 28.61 -3.61 -6.76
C VAL A 46 28.29 -4.36 -5.46
N GLY A 47 29.30 -4.72 -4.67
CA GLY A 47 29.09 -5.38 -3.37
C GLY A 47 28.33 -4.49 -2.38
N THR A 48 28.70 -3.21 -2.30
CA THR A 48 28.11 -2.28 -1.34
C THR A 48 26.66 -1.93 -1.69
N TYR A 49 26.41 -1.46 -2.92
CA TYR A 49 25.07 -1.02 -3.34
C TYR A 49 24.18 -2.17 -3.83
N GLY A 50 24.77 -3.25 -4.34
CA GLY A 50 24.03 -4.40 -4.85
C GLY A 50 23.64 -5.41 -3.78
N VAL A 51 24.44 -5.54 -2.70
CA VAL A 51 24.27 -6.61 -1.70
C VAL A 51 24.22 -6.08 -0.27
N ILE A 52 25.28 -5.40 0.20
CA ILE A 52 25.43 -5.04 1.63
C ILE A 52 24.32 -4.09 2.08
N LEU A 53 24.12 -2.98 1.38
CA LEU A 53 23.08 -2.00 1.70
C LEU A 53 21.67 -2.59 1.59
N PRO A 54 21.30 -3.27 0.48
CA PRO A 54 20.04 -4.02 0.40
C PRO A 54 19.81 -5.01 1.55
N ALA A 55 20.81 -5.81 1.91
CA ALA A 55 20.70 -6.81 2.97
C ALA A 55 20.53 -6.15 4.34
N ALA A 56 21.33 -5.12 4.65
CA ALA A 56 21.18 -4.36 5.89
C ALA A 56 19.80 -3.70 5.99
N LEU A 57 19.31 -3.12 4.89
CA LEU A 57 17.99 -2.52 4.82
C LEU A 57 16.88 -3.57 5.00
N LEU A 58 17.02 -4.74 4.38
CA LEU A 58 16.08 -5.85 4.51
C LEU A 58 16.02 -6.35 5.96
N VAL A 59 17.17 -6.54 6.61
CA VAL A 59 17.25 -6.92 8.03
C VAL A 59 16.56 -5.87 8.91
N ALA A 60 16.82 -4.58 8.66
CA ALA A 60 16.16 -3.50 9.39
C ALA A 60 14.64 -3.50 9.17
N CYS A 61 14.17 -3.69 7.93
CA CYS A 61 12.75 -3.80 7.61
C CYS A 61 12.10 -4.99 8.32
N CYS A 62 12.73 -6.17 8.29
CA CYS A 62 12.25 -7.36 8.98
C CYS A 62 12.20 -7.17 10.50
N TRP A 63 13.23 -6.56 11.08
CA TRP A 63 13.30 -6.26 12.52
C TRP A 63 12.20 -5.29 12.96
N LEU A 64 11.99 -4.20 12.20
CA LEU A 64 10.91 -3.23 12.43
C LEU A 64 9.51 -3.88 12.30
N LEU A 65 9.30 -4.71 11.29
CA LEU A 65 8.04 -5.43 11.10
C LEU A 65 7.78 -6.45 12.22
N GLY A 66 8.83 -7.10 12.72
CA GLY A 66 8.76 -8.06 13.82
C GLY A 66 8.37 -7.44 15.17
N GLN A 67 8.59 -6.14 15.36
CA GLN A 67 8.20 -5.42 16.58
C GLN A 67 6.75 -4.94 16.58
N ARG A 68 6.02 -5.10 15.48
CA ARG A 68 4.64 -4.65 15.37
C ARG A 68 3.74 -5.51 16.29
N PRO A 69 3.00 -4.92 17.25
CA PRO A 69 1.94 -5.64 17.94
C PRO A 69 0.86 -5.99 16.91
N VAL A 70 0.74 -7.28 16.60
CA VAL A 70 -0.20 -7.80 15.59
C VAL A 70 -1.61 -7.71 16.16
N ALA A 71 -2.28 -6.57 15.97
CA ALA A 71 -3.60 -6.38 16.57
C ALA A 71 -4.68 -7.21 15.87
N PHE A 72 -4.73 -7.27 14.53
CA PHE A 72 -5.69 -8.12 13.81
C PHE A 72 -5.14 -8.50 12.43
N PRO A 73 -5.08 -9.79 12.05
CA PRO A 73 -4.74 -10.17 10.69
C PRO A 73 -5.84 -9.68 9.73
N PRO A 74 -5.48 -9.07 8.58
CA PRO A 74 -6.47 -8.62 7.61
C PRO A 74 -7.26 -9.82 7.08
N ALA A 75 -8.60 -9.66 6.94
CA ALA A 75 -9.46 -10.71 6.39
C ALA A 75 -8.93 -11.16 5.03
N THR A 76 -8.80 -12.47 4.82
CA THR A 76 -8.32 -13.05 3.57
C THR A 76 -9.44 -13.03 2.54
N ILE A 77 -9.25 -12.30 1.43
CA ILE A 77 -10.21 -12.28 0.32
C ILE A 77 -10.01 -13.56 -0.48
N PRO A 78 -11.02 -14.45 -0.56
CA PRO A 78 -10.88 -15.68 -1.31
C PRO A 78 -10.79 -15.37 -2.81
N ARG A 79 -10.02 -16.18 -3.55
CA ARG A 79 -9.91 -16.04 -5.02
C ARG A 79 -11.21 -16.33 -5.76
N SER A 80 -12.20 -16.91 -5.09
CA SER A 80 -13.55 -17.14 -5.63
C SER A 80 -14.43 -15.89 -5.61
N HIS A 81 -13.94 -14.76 -5.10
CA HIS A 81 -14.68 -13.51 -5.08
C HIS A 81 -15.00 -13.06 -6.52
N PRO A 82 -16.25 -12.67 -6.84
CA PRO A 82 -16.68 -12.39 -8.22
C PRO A 82 -15.87 -11.27 -8.89
N ASP A 83 -15.48 -10.26 -8.11
CA ASP A 83 -14.66 -9.13 -8.61
C ASP A 83 -13.15 -9.46 -8.75
N VAL A 84 -12.70 -10.68 -8.39
CA VAL A 84 -11.29 -11.09 -8.52
C VAL A 84 -11.12 -12.01 -9.74
N PRO A 85 -10.27 -11.65 -10.71
CA PRO A 85 -10.08 -12.47 -11.91
C PRO A 85 -9.48 -13.83 -11.56
N ALA A 86 -10.04 -14.88 -12.17
CA ALA A 86 -9.65 -16.27 -11.90
C ALA A 86 -8.23 -16.63 -12.38
N SER A 87 -7.66 -15.88 -13.33
CA SER A 87 -6.35 -16.15 -13.92
C SER A 87 -5.38 -14.98 -13.76
N ALA A 88 -4.12 -15.32 -13.47
CA ALA A 88 -3.01 -14.35 -13.41
C ALA A 88 -2.40 -14.05 -14.79
N LEU A 89 -2.76 -14.83 -15.81
CA LEU A 89 -2.22 -14.75 -17.17
C LEU A 89 -2.32 -13.34 -17.79
N PRO A 90 -3.47 -12.63 -17.76
CA PRO A 90 -3.53 -11.28 -18.35
C PRO A 90 -2.62 -10.29 -17.63
N SER A 91 -2.46 -10.42 -16.30
CA SER A 91 -1.55 -9.56 -15.51
C SER A 91 -0.09 -9.83 -15.86
N ILE A 92 0.29 -11.10 -16.06
CA ILE A 92 1.65 -11.48 -16.48
C ILE A 92 1.92 -11.00 -17.90
N ALA A 93 0.98 -11.21 -18.83
CA ALA A 93 1.10 -10.75 -20.21
C ALA A 93 1.23 -9.22 -20.28
N GLY A 94 0.39 -8.49 -19.54
CA GLY A 94 0.49 -7.04 -19.40
C GLY A 94 1.84 -6.59 -18.82
N GLY A 95 2.34 -7.30 -17.81
CA GLY A 95 3.69 -7.09 -17.25
C GLY A 95 4.81 -7.31 -18.27
N ILE A 96 4.74 -8.37 -19.08
CA ILE A 96 5.74 -8.63 -20.13
C ILE A 96 5.71 -7.51 -21.19
N VAL A 97 4.53 -7.12 -21.67
CA VAL A 97 4.38 -6.04 -22.64
C VAL A 97 4.92 -4.72 -22.08
N ALA A 98 4.58 -4.38 -20.84
CA ALA A 98 5.11 -3.20 -20.15
C ALA A 98 6.64 -3.28 -19.96
N GLY A 99 7.18 -4.46 -19.66
CA GLY A 99 8.62 -4.70 -19.56
C GLY A 99 9.36 -4.52 -20.89
N ILE A 100 8.80 -5.02 -22.00
CA ILE A 100 9.36 -4.80 -23.35
C ILE A 100 9.32 -3.31 -23.71
N GLY A 101 8.19 -2.65 -23.43
CA GLY A 101 8.06 -1.20 -23.60
C GLY A 101 9.10 -0.43 -22.78
N GLY A 102 9.24 -0.77 -21.50
CA GLY A 102 10.22 -0.19 -20.59
C GLY A 102 11.66 -0.43 -21.04
N TRP A 103 12.00 -1.62 -21.54
CA TRP A 103 13.31 -1.93 -22.13
C TRP A 103 13.62 -0.99 -23.30
N ARG A 104 12.68 -0.87 -24.24
CA ARG A 104 12.86 -0.09 -25.47
C ARG A 104 12.92 1.40 -25.19
N LEU A 105 12.02 1.92 -24.36
CA LEU A 105 11.99 3.33 -23.95
C LEU A 105 13.25 3.71 -23.17
N ALA A 106 13.65 2.92 -22.17
CA ALA A 106 14.84 3.22 -21.38
C ALA A 106 16.13 3.15 -22.21
N GLY A 107 16.24 2.14 -23.08
CA GLY A 107 17.37 2.01 -24.01
C GLY A 107 17.47 3.15 -25.01
N ALA A 108 16.34 3.67 -25.49
CA ALA A 108 16.29 4.74 -26.48
C ALA A 108 16.47 6.15 -25.88
N LEU A 109 15.88 6.41 -24.71
CA LEU A 109 15.84 7.74 -24.10
C LEU A 109 17.00 8.02 -23.14
N VAL A 110 17.55 6.98 -22.51
CA VAL A 110 18.56 7.13 -21.45
C VAL A 110 19.90 6.58 -21.91
N ALA A 111 20.02 5.26 -22.01
CA ALA A 111 21.23 4.55 -22.42
C ALA A 111 20.98 3.04 -22.52
N ALA A 112 21.87 2.30 -23.18
CA ALA A 112 21.80 0.84 -23.28
C ALA A 112 21.73 0.15 -21.91
N TRP A 113 22.45 0.66 -20.92
CA TRP A 113 22.48 0.13 -19.54
C TRP A 113 21.16 0.31 -18.78
N ALA A 114 20.31 1.26 -19.19
CA ALA A 114 19.02 1.55 -18.55
C ALA A 114 17.94 0.53 -18.95
N SER A 115 18.10 -0.16 -20.08
CA SER A 115 17.15 -1.16 -20.60
C SER A 115 16.74 -2.23 -19.57
N PRO A 116 17.66 -2.94 -18.88
CA PRO A 116 17.28 -3.94 -17.87
C PRO A 116 16.54 -3.33 -16.67
N ILE A 117 16.91 -2.12 -16.22
CA ILE A 117 16.23 -1.43 -15.11
C ILE A 117 14.81 -1.07 -15.53
N GLY A 118 14.64 -0.54 -16.75
CA GLY A 118 13.34 -0.15 -17.28
C GLY A 118 12.42 -1.35 -17.46
N ALA A 119 12.96 -2.47 -17.92
CA ALA A 119 12.20 -3.71 -18.05
C ALA A 119 11.75 -4.29 -16.71
N LEU A 120 12.67 -4.33 -15.72
CA LEU A 120 12.34 -4.81 -14.37
C LEU A 120 11.33 -3.89 -13.69
N GLY A 121 11.60 -2.58 -13.68
CA GLY A 121 10.74 -1.59 -13.04
C GLY A 121 9.34 -1.50 -13.65
N ALA A 122 9.25 -1.33 -14.98
CA ALA A 122 7.97 -1.25 -15.69
C ALA A 122 7.24 -2.59 -15.72
N GLY A 123 7.96 -3.69 -15.94
CA GLY A 123 7.36 -5.02 -16.09
C GLY A 123 6.87 -5.57 -14.76
N VAL A 124 7.74 -5.64 -13.75
CA VAL A 124 7.37 -6.11 -12.40
C VAL A 124 6.35 -5.15 -11.78
N GLY A 125 6.56 -3.83 -11.89
CA GLY A 125 5.62 -2.83 -11.40
C GLY A 125 4.21 -3.00 -11.96
N SER A 126 4.08 -3.08 -13.30
CA SER A 126 2.78 -3.24 -13.97
C SER A 126 2.12 -4.59 -13.70
N ALA A 127 2.92 -5.67 -13.62
CA ALA A 127 2.42 -7.00 -13.27
C ALA A 127 1.81 -7.02 -11.87
N LEU A 128 2.50 -6.43 -10.88
CA LEU A 128 1.99 -6.35 -9.51
C LEU A 128 0.74 -5.47 -9.41
N VAL A 129 0.73 -4.31 -10.05
CA VAL A 129 -0.44 -3.40 -10.05
C VAL A 129 -1.65 -4.11 -10.64
N SER A 130 -1.53 -4.67 -11.85
CA SER A 130 -2.64 -5.33 -12.53
C SER A 130 -3.13 -6.60 -11.81
N TYR A 131 -2.23 -7.36 -11.19
CA TYR A 131 -2.59 -8.57 -10.45
C TYR A 131 -3.29 -8.27 -9.12
N TYR A 132 -2.82 -7.27 -8.37
CA TYR A 132 -3.33 -6.97 -7.02
C TYR A 132 -4.42 -5.89 -6.97
N ARG A 133 -4.61 -5.11 -8.05
CA ARG A 133 -5.64 -4.06 -8.11
C ARG A 133 -7.05 -4.54 -7.77
N PRO A 134 -7.58 -5.65 -8.33
CA PRO A 134 -8.95 -6.09 -8.03
C PRO A 134 -9.13 -6.44 -6.54
N VAL A 135 -8.14 -7.13 -5.96
CA VAL A 135 -8.16 -7.48 -4.52
C VAL A 135 -8.09 -6.22 -3.65
N ALA A 136 -7.30 -5.22 -4.04
CA ALA A 136 -7.21 -3.95 -3.34
C ALA A 136 -8.52 -3.14 -3.40
N GLU A 137 -9.21 -3.15 -4.56
CA GLU A 137 -10.51 -2.49 -4.75
C GLU A 137 -11.61 -3.14 -3.90
N VAL A 138 -11.70 -4.48 -3.90
CA VAL A 138 -12.61 -5.24 -3.03
C VAL A 138 -12.35 -4.91 -1.56
N ARG A 139 -11.10 -4.89 -1.12
CA ARG A 139 -10.75 -4.55 0.27
C ARG A 139 -11.13 -3.11 0.62
N GLY A 140 -10.94 -2.17 -0.31
CA GLY A 140 -11.38 -0.78 -0.16
C GLY A 140 -12.88 -0.73 0.10
N ARG A 141 -13.66 -1.38 -0.78
CA ARG A 141 -15.12 -1.46 -0.64
C ARG A 141 -15.57 -2.07 0.69
N ILE A 142 -14.96 -3.18 1.13
CA ILE A 142 -15.27 -3.78 2.44
C ILE A 142 -14.96 -2.80 3.58
N THR A 143 -13.82 -2.10 3.52
CA THR A 143 -13.43 -1.11 4.53
C THR A 143 -14.44 0.04 4.58
N ASP A 144 -14.94 0.48 3.42
CA ASP A 144 -15.94 1.55 3.32
C ASP A 144 -17.33 1.10 3.80
N ILE A 145 -17.72 -0.16 3.55
CA ILE A 145 -18.93 -0.78 4.12
C ILE A 145 -18.79 -0.86 5.64
N GLU A 146 -17.65 -1.35 6.12
CA GLU A 146 -17.40 -1.40 7.54
C GLU A 146 -17.53 0.01 8.12
N ALA A 147 -16.89 1.03 7.50
CA ALA A 147 -16.86 2.42 7.94
C ALA A 147 -18.24 3.02 8.28
N GLY A 148 -19.32 2.58 7.63
CA GLY A 148 -20.68 3.03 7.93
C GLY A 148 -21.45 2.23 8.99
N LEU A 149 -20.94 1.09 9.47
CA LEU A 149 -21.64 0.25 10.46
C LEU A 149 -22.05 0.97 11.77
N PRO A 150 -21.24 1.83 12.39
CA PRO A 150 -21.61 2.62 13.56
C PRO A 150 -22.83 3.50 13.31
N ASN A 151 -22.83 4.23 12.19
CA ASN A 151 -23.96 5.08 11.80
C ASN A 151 -25.22 4.24 11.59
N ALA A 152 -25.08 3.09 10.92
CA ALA A 152 -26.20 2.16 10.71
C ALA A 152 -26.77 1.63 12.05
N LEU A 153 -25.91 1.18 12.96
CA LEU A 153 -26.32 0.69 14.29
C LEU A 153 -26.96 1.81 15.12
N SER A 154 -26.37 3.01 15.17
CA SER A 154 -26.94 4.13 15.91
C SER A 154 -28.26 4.61 15.32
N ALA A 155 -28.40 4.63 13.99
CA ALA A 155 -29.66 4.98 13.33
C ALA A 155 -30.77 3.95 13.62
N VAL A 156 -30.46 2.65 13.50
CA VAL A 156 -31.40 1.57 13.78
C VAL A 156 -31.76 1.52 15.27
N GLY A 157 -30.76 1.61 16.15
CA GLY A 157 -30.96 1.57 17.60
C GLY A 157 -31.84 2.72 18.12
N ARG A 158 -31.60 3.96 17.67
CA ARG A 158 -32.44 5.13 18.02
C ARG A 158 -33.90 4.99 17.58
N ARG A 159 -34.16 4.25 16.50
CA ARG A 159 -35.52 4.01 15.99
C ARG A 159 -36.21 2.86 16.72
N LEU A 160 -35.45 1.80 17.01
CA LEU A 160 -35.91 0.69 17.84
C LEU A 160 -36.31 1.16 19.24
N ASP A 161 -35.55 2.07 19.83
CA ASP A 161 -35.84 2.70 21.13
C ASP A 161 -37.16 3.50 21.11
N ARG A 162 -37.56 4.05 19.95
CA ARG A 162 -38.86 4.74 19.76
C ARG A 162 -40.01 3.77 19.48
N GLY A 163 -39.79 2.47 19.55
CA GLY A 163 -40.81 1.45 19.33
C GLY A 163 -40.98 0.99 17.89
N GLN A 164 -40.11 1.41 16.96
CA GLN A 164 -40.14 0.89 15.59
C GLN A 164 -39.54 -0.51 15.52
N SER A 165 -40.02 -1.34 14.59
CA SER A 165 -39.39 -2.64 14.33
C SER A 165 -38.03 -2.46 13.63
N VAL A 166 -37.14 -3.45 13.75
CA VAL A 166 -35.80 -3.39 13.13
C VAL A 166 -35.92 -3.30 11.60
N GLU A 167 -36.91 -3.94 11.03
CA GLU A 167 -37.24 -3.93 9.61
C GLU A 167 -37.55 -2.52 9.11
N ALA A 168 -38.47 -1.82 9.78
CA ALA A 168 -38.82 -0.44 9.47
C ALA A 168 -37.61 0.49 9.70
N ALA A 169 -36.88 0.27 10.79
CA ALA A 169 -35.69 1.05 11.12
C ALA A 169 -34.57 0.90 10.09
N LEU A 170 -34.40 -0.29 9.49
CA LEU A 170 -33.42 -0.56 8.43
C LEU A 170 -33.75 0.20 7.14
N VAL A 171 -35.01 0.21 6.71
CA VAL A 171 -35.46 0.95 5.52
C VAL A 171 -35.11 2.43 5.66
N GLU A 172 -35.44 2.99 6.81
CA GLU A 172 -35.25 4.39 7.12
C GLU A 172 -33.77 4.72 7.45
N ALA A 173 -32.95 3.74 7.86
CA ALA A 173 -31.52 3.94 8.13
C ALA A 173 -30.69 4.11 6.85
N VAL A 174 -31.26 3.77 5.69
CA VAL A 174 -30.61 3.93 4.37
C VAL A 174 -30.23 5.40 4.13
N ASP A 175 -31.08 6.35 4.53
CA ASP A 175 -30.88 7.78 4.27
C ASP A 175 -29.88 8.44 5.23
N GLU A 176 -29.71 7.90 6.44
CA GLU A 176 -28.74 8.38 7.43
C GLU A 176 -27.35 7.74 7.28
N THR A 177 -27.22 6.72 6.42
CA THR A 177 -25.98 5.93 6.31
C THR A 177 -25.23 6.25 5.00
N PRO A 178 -23.91 6.54 5.06
CA PRO A 178 -23.13 6.78 3.86
C PRO A 178 -23.02 5.54 2.96
N LYS A 179 -22.95 5.76 1.64
CA LYS A 179 -22.56 4.72 0.67
C LYS A 179 -21.11 4.31 0.93
N PRO A 180 -20.75 3.03 0.74
CA PRO A 180 -21.55 1.92 0.21
C PRO A 180 -22.44 1.19 1.22
N THR A 181 -22.32 1.47 2.53
CA THR A 181 -23.05 0.74 3.59
C THR A 181 -24.56 0.82 3.42
N SER A 182 -25.11 1.98 3.07
CA SER A 182 -26.55 2.13 2.79
C SER A 182 -27.02 1.29 1.61
N ALA A 183 -26.16 0.98 0.63
CA ALA A 183 -26.52 0.08 -0.46
C ALA A 183 -26.68 -1.36 0.02
N VAL A 184 -25.84 -1.80 0.97
CA VAL A 184 -25.96 -3.12 1.62
C VAL A 184 -27.25 -3.19 2.44
N ILE A 185 -27.54 -2.15 3.24
CA ILE A 185 -28.78 -2.06 4.03
C ILE A 185 -30.01 -2.08 3.11
N LYS A 186 -29.99 -1.29 2.03
CA LYS A 186 -31.08 -1.24 1.04
C LYS A 186 -31.29 -2.60 0.37
N ALA A 187 -30.21 -3.30 0.00
CA ALA A 187 -30.31 -4.63 -0.59
C ALA A 187 -30.91 -5.65 0.39
N ALA A 188 -30.52 -5.60 1.67
CA ALA A 188 -31.08 -6.45 2.70
C ALA A 188 -32.56 -6.13 2.96
N ALA A 189 -32.91 -4.86 3.14
CA ALA A 189 -34.29 -4.42 3.37
C ALA A 189 -35.22 -4.82 2.20
N ALA A 190 -34.79 -4.59 0.96
CA ALA A 190 -35.54 -5.01 -0.22
C ALA A 190 -35.70 -6.53 -0.27
N ARG A 191 -34.66 -7.30 0.08
CA ARG A 191 -34.75 -8.77 0.10
C ARG A 191 -35.74 -9.26 1.16
N GLN A 192 -35.70 -8.64 2.34
CA GLN A 192 -36.60 -8.96 3.43
C GLN A 192 -38.07 -8.68 3.07
N GLU A 193 -38.33 -7.55 2.39
CA GLU A 193 -39.66 -7.19 1.88
C GLU A 193 -40.18 -8.17 0.82
N HIS A 194 -39.33 -8.54 -0.15
CA HIS A 194 -39.74 -9.45 -1.24
C HIS A 194 -39.84 -10.92 -0.83
N LEU A 195 -39.01 -11.38 0.11
CA LEU A 195 -38.87 -12.81 0.44
C LEU A 195 -39.38 -13.18 1.83
N GLY A 196 -39.74 -12.20 2.67
CA GLY A 196 -40.23 -12.46 4.04
C GLY A 196 -39.21 -13.17 4.94
N THR A 197 -37.91 -13.04 4.65
CA THR A 197 -36.85 -13.66 5.44
C THR A 197 -36.59 -12.89 6.74
N SER A 198 -35.94 -13.52 7.73
CA SER A 198 -35.42 -12.79 8.89
C SER A 198 -34.35 -11.77 8.49
N VAL A 199 -33.97 -10.88 9.42
CA VAL A 199 -32.90 -9.90 9.20
C VAL A 199 -31.59 -10.63 8.88
N GLU A 200 -31.24 -11.66 9.65
CA GLU A 200 -30.06 -12.48 9.38
C GLU A 200 -30.15 -13.17 8.02
N GLY A 201 -31.32 -13.69 7.63
CA GLY A 201 -31.53 -14.29 6.31
C GLY A 201 -31.38 -13.30 5.15
N ALA A 202 -31.78 -12.05 5.34
CA ALA A 202 -31.65 -11.00 4.33
C ALA A 202 -30.18 -10.58 4.10
N PHE A 203 -29.37 -10.57 5.16
CA PHE A 203 -27.95 -10.22 5.10
C PHE A 203 -27.05 -11.42 4.75
N LEU A 204 -27.22 -12.56 5.42
CA LEU A 204 -26.32 -13.72 5.41
C LEU A 204 -26.86 -14.94 4.66
N GLY A 205 -28.15 -14.95 4.30
CA GLY A 205 -28.74 -16.06 3.55
C GLY A 205 -28.18 -16.23 2.13
N PRO A 206 -28.61 -17.27 1.38
CA PRO A 206 -28.16 -17.49 0.01
C PRO A 206 -28.47 -16.30 -0.90
N GLY A 207 -27.43 -15.60 -1.39
CA GLY A 207 -27.58 -14.35 -2.13
C GLY A 207 -27.99 -13.15 -1.27
N GLY A 208 -27.67 -13.18 0.03
CA GLY A 208 -27.88 -12.08 0.96
C GLY A 208 -26.97 -10.88 0.66
N ALA A 209 -27.30 -9.73 1.25
CA ALA A 209 -26.61 -8.47 0.96
C ALA A 209 -25.10 -8.47 1.31
N LEU A 210 -24.65 -9.39 2.19
CA LEU A 210 -23.25 -9.57 2.57
C LEU A 210 -22.57 -10.77 1.88
N ALA A 211 -23.22 -11.43 0.92
CA ALA A 211 -22.66 -12.61 0.25
C ALA A 211 -21.27 -12.35 -0.36
N ASP A 212 -21.08 -11.17 -0.95
CA ASP A 212 -19.80 -10.74 -1.55
C ASP A 212 -18.98 -9.83 -0.60
N VAL A 213 -19.30 -9.82 0.70
CA VAL A 213 -18.63 -8.97 1.69
C VAL A 213 -17.98 -9.86 2.76
N PRO A 214 -16.76 -10.36 2.54
CA PRO A 214 -16.05 -11.23 3.49
C PRO A 214 -15.52 -10.43 4.69
N SER A 215 -16.42 -9.87 5.51
CA SER A 215 -16.11 -9.13 6.73
C SER A 215 -16.82 -9.74 7.93
N HIS A 216 -16.03 -10.26 8.86
CA HIS A 216 -16.56 -10.80 10.13
C HIS A 216 -17.33 -9.74 10.92
N ARG A 217 -16.89 -8.48 10.88
CA ARG A 217 -17.55 -7.39 11.62
C ARG A 217 -18.96 -7.14 11.08
N ALA A 218 -19.11 -7.04 9.76
CA ALA A 218 -20.42 -6.86 9.12
C ALA A 218 -21.35 -8.06 9.40
N CYS A 219 -20.85 -9.30 9.32
CA CYS A 219 -21.65 -10.48 9.64
C CYS A 219 -22.13 -10.48 11.09
N ARG A 220 -21.24 -10.13 12.05
CA ARG A 220 -21.61 -10.03 13.48
C ARG A 220 -22.65 -8.94 13.73
N VAL A 221 -22.57 -7.82 13.01
CA VAL A 221 -23.58 -6.75 13.08
C VAL A 221 -24.93 -7.25 12.55
N ALA A 222 -24.96 -8.01 11.45
CA ALA A 222 -26.20 -8.60 10.95
C ALA A 222 -26.87 -9.53 11.96
N THR A 223 -26.10 -10.44 12.58
CA THR A 223 -26.61 -11.33 13.65
C THR A 223 -27.07 -10.56 14.89
N LEU A 224 -26.38 -9.46 15.25
CA LEU A 224 -26.82 -8.57 16.34
C LEU A 224 -28.17 -7.92 16.03
N LEU A 225 -28.37 -7.45 14.79
CA LEU A 225 -29.62 -6.83 14.36
C LEU A 225 -30.78 -7.82 14.31
N ASP A 226 -30.52 -9.07 13.91
CA ASP A 226 -31.51 -10.15 13.97
C ASP A 226 -31.92 -10.48 15.41
N THR A 227 -30.94 -10.57 16.31
CA THR A 227 -31.20 -10.73 17.75
C THR A 227 -32.01 -9.55 18.31
N ALA A 228 -31.70 -8.33 17.89
CA ALA A 228 -32.46 -7.14 18.27
C ALA A 228 -33.88 -7.14 17.70
N ALA A 229 -34.10 -7.69 16.50
CA ALA A 229 -35.42 -7.84 15.91
C ALA A 229 -36.28 -8.81 16.73
N ALA A 230 -35.70 -9.89 17.24
CA ALA A 230 -36.39 -10.85 18.11
C ALA A 230 -36.74 -10.26 19.49
N ILE A 231 -35.90 -9.38 20.04
CA ILE A 231 -36.13 -8.72 21.35
C ILE A 231 -37.10 -7.53 21.23
N GLY A 232 -37.05 -6.80 20.11
CA GLY A 232 -37.86 -5.61 19.88
C GLY A 232 -37.32 -4.35 20.59
N PRO A 233 -38.21 -3.39 20.94
CA PRO A 233 -37.81 -2.06 21.44
C PRO A 233 -36.79 -2.03 22.59
N PRO A 234 -36.83 -2.95 23.58
CA PRO A 234 -35.85 -2.98 24.67
C PRO A 234 -34.39 -3.14 24.23
N ALA A 235 -34.12 -3.64 23.01
CA ALA A 235 -32.77 -3.75 22.48
C ALA A 235 -32.21 -2.43 21.92
N GLY A 236 -33.03 -1.39 21.72
CA GLY A 236 -32.64 -0.13 21.06
C GLY A 236 -31.45 0.58 21.68
N ALA A 237 -31.43 0.71 23.01
CA ALA A 237 -30.32 1.28 23.76
C ALA A 237 -29.02 0.48 23.55
N SER A 238 -29.09 -0.86 23.62
CA SER A 238 -27.92 -1.74 23.44
C SER A 238 -27.34 -1.67 22.03
N VAL A 239 -28.19 -1.60 21.01
CA VAL A 239 -27.77 -1.45 19.60
C VAL A 239 -27.09 -0.10 19.38
N THR A 240 -27.65 0.98 19.96
CA THR A 240 -27.06 2.32 19.89
C THR A 240 -25.69 2.37 20.56
N THR A 241 -25.57 1.83 21.79
CA THR A 241 -24.29 1.75 22.51
C THR A 241 -23.24 0.94 21.75
N MET A 242 -23.64 -0.14 21.05
CA MET A 242 -22.71 -0.88 20.19
C MET A 242 -22.24 -0.01 19.01
N GLY A 243 -23.13 0.77 18.41
CA GLY A 243 -22.78 1.77 17.38
C GLY A 243 -21.73 2.76 17.89
N GLU A 244 -21.97 3.36 19.06
CA GLU A 244 -21.03 4.28 19.72
C GLU A 244 -19.69 3.62 20.04
N HIS A 245 -19.69 2.36 20.52
CA HIS A 245 -18.46 1.62 20.80
C HIS A 245 -17.65 1.37 19.53
N LEU A 246 -18.30 0.99 18.42
CA LEU A 246 -17.63 0.82 17.14
C LEU A 246 -17.08 2.14 16.59
N ASP A 247 -17.76 3.27 16.81
CA ASP A 247 -17.25 4.59 16.41
C ASP A 247 -16.06 5.04 17.25
N ALA A 248 -16.11 4.81 18.57
CA ALA A 248 -14.98 5.08 19.47
C ALA A 248 -13.74 4.27 19.07
N LEU A 249 -13.90 2.97 18.80
CA LEU A 249 -12.81 2.11 18.31
C LEU A 249 -12.24 2.62 16.98
N ARG A 250 -13.10 3.08 16.07
CA ARG A 250 -12.65 3.67 14.80
C ARG A 250 -11.91 4.97 14.95
N THR A 251 -12.36 5.83 15.85
CA THR A 251 -11.70 7.11 16.11
C THR A 251 -10.28 6.86 16.61
N ILE A 252 -10.11 5.94 17.57
CA ILE A 252 -8.80 5.52 18.07
C ILE A 252 -7.94 4.91 16.95
N GLU A 253 -8.52 4.06 16.10
CA GLU A 253 -7.81 3.45 14.96
C GLU A 253 -7.35 4.52 13.96
N ARG A 254 -8.23 5.46 13.59
CA ARG A 254 -7.93 6.55 12.65
C ARG A 254 -6.83 7.46 13.17
N GLU A 255 -6.90 7.85 14.44
CA GLU A 255 -5.89 8.70 15.09
C GLU A 255 -4.53 8.00 15.09
N THR A 256 -4.47 6.76 15.60
CA THR A 256 -3.24 5.94 15.60
C THR A 256 -2.69 5.77 14.17
N ARG A 257 -3.59 5.57 13.21
CA ARG A 257 -3.22 5.36 11.80
C ARG A 257 -2.69 6.64 11.14
N ARG A 258 -3.16 7.81 11.56
CA ARG A 258 -2.70 9.12 11.06
C ARG A 258 -1.30 9.46 11.55
N ASP A 259 -1.00 9.15 12.81
CA ASP A 259 0.37 9.30 13.33
C ASP A 259 1.37 8.42 12.58
N LEU A 260 0.97 7.17 12.30
CA LEU A 260 1.79 6.25 11.52
C LEU A 260 1.88 6.66 10.05
N SER A 261 0.82 7.20 9.45
CA SER A 261 0.86 7.63 8.04
C SER A 261 1.88 8.73 7.84
N GLN A 262 1.94 9.70 8.76
CA GLN A 262 2.88 10.82 8.62
C GLN A 262 4.34 10.35 8.53
N ILE A 263 4.74 9.37 9.35
CA ILE A 263 6.11 8.83 9.35
C ILE A 263 6.35 7.94 8.13
N THR A 264 5.38 7.09 7.80
CA THR A 264 5.50 6.09 6.73
C THR A 264 5.33 6.66 5.32
N GLU A 265 4.63 7.78 5.16
CA GLU A 265 4.52 8.53 3.90
C GLU A 265 5.85 9.14 3.52
N THR A 266 6.60 9.73 4.46
CA THR A 266 7.93 10.24 4.17
C THR A 266 8.84 9.13 3.63
N LEU A 267 8.88 7.98 4.29
CA LEU A 267 9.67 6.82 3.83
C LEU A 267 9.24 6.37 2.43
N SER A 268 7.93 6.23 2.18
CA SER A 268 7.43 5.80 0.87
C SER A 268 7.69 6.82 -0.23
N ASN A 269 7.53 8.12 0.06
CA ASN A 269 7.75 9.19 -0.91
C ASN A 269 9.24 9.30 -1.25
N THR A 270 10.11 9.10 -0.27
CA THR A 270 11.55 9.07 -0.50
C THR A 270 11.99 7.87 -1.32
N ALA A 271 11.40 6.70 -1.09
CA ALA A 271 11.66 5.52 -1.90
C ALA A 271 11.17 5.66 -3.35
N ALA A 272 10.02 6.31 -3.54
CA ALA A 272 9.33 6.40 -4.80
C ALA A 272 9.76 7.60 -5.67
N LEU A 273 10.22 8.71 -5.07
CA LEU A 273 10.55 9.95 -5.77
C LEU A 273 11.95 10.48 -5.46
N PHE A 274 12.27 10.77 -4.19
CA PHE A 274 13.50 11.49 -3.85
C PHE A 274 14.78 10.66 -4.07
N GLY A 275 14.80 9.41 -3.63
CA GLY A 275 15.92 8.49 -3.86
C GLY A 275 16.20 8.26 -5.35
N PRO A 276 15.18 7.93 -6.16
CA PRO A 276 15.30 7.88 -7.62
C PRO A 276 15.84 9.17 -8.24
N LEU A 277 15.35 10.34 -7.79
CA LEU A 277 15.76 11.64 -8.33
C LEU A 277 17.24 11.92 -8.06
N VAL A 278 17.68 11.75 -6.80
CA VAL A 278 19.08 11.96 -6.41
C VAL A 278 19.98 10.93 -7.07
N GLY A 279 19.55 9.66 -7.14
CA GLY A 279 20.29 8.60 -7.82
C GLY A 279 20.47 8.89 -9.31
N GLY A 280 19.41 9.34 -9.99
CA GLY A 280 19.46 9.69 -11.40
C GLY A 280 20.37 10.88 -11.69
N ALA A 281 20.26 11.95 -10.90
CA ALA A 281 21.15 13.10 -11.01
C ALA A 281 22.64 12.72 -10.78
N THR A 282 22.90 11.84 -9.82
CA THR A 282 24.25 11.34 -9.52
C THR A 282 24.84 10.56 -10.70
N VAL A 283 24.04 9.68 -11.33
CA VAL A 283 24.46 8.92 -12.52
C VAL A 283 24.76 9.85 -13.69
N ALA A 284 23.94 10.88 -13.91
CA ALA A 284 24.14 11.85 -14.98
C ALA A 284 25.42 12.67 -14.78
N LEU A 285 25.65 13.19 -13.57
CA LEU A 285 26.86 13.95 -13.21
C LEU A 285 28.13 13.11 -13.33
N ALA A 286 28.09 11.84 -12.89
CA ALA A 286 29.22 10.94 -13.07
C ALA A 286 29.52 10.67 -14.56
N GLY A 287 28.48 10.62 -15.39
CA GLY A 287 28.60 10.48 -16.84
C GLY A 287 29.26 11.68 -17.52
N SER A 288 28.93 12.92 -17.12
CA SER A 288 29.53 14.12 -17.72
C SER A 288 30.99 14.33 -17.32
N MET A 289 31.41 13.88 -16.13
CA MET A 289 32.80 13.96 -15.67
C MET A 289 33.74 12.94 -16.35
N GLY A 290 33.21 11.89 -16.98
CA GLY A 290 34.00 10.83 -17.64
C GLY A 290 34.69 11.21 -18.95
N GLY A 291 34.57 12.47 -19.41
CA GLY A 291 35.16 12.95 -20.66
C GLY A 291 36.62 13.46 -20.58
N GLY A 292 37.17 13.62 -19.37
CA GLY A 292 38.56 14.11 -19.18
C GLY A 292 39.54 12.97 -18.92
N GLU A 293 40.60 12.84 -19.73
CA GLU A 293 41.62 11.78 -19.68
C GLU A 293 42.43 11.67 -18.36
N GLN A 294 42.19 12.55 -17.38
CA GLN A 294 43.08 12.76 -16.24
C GLN A 294 42.65 12.08 -14.93
N PHE A 295 41.46 11.46 -14.87
CA PHE A 295 40.98 10.76 -13.68
C PHE A 295 40.43 9.37 -14.02
N ALA A 296 40.72 8.37 -13.18
CA ALA A 296 40.09 7.04 -13.22
C ALA A 296 38.61 7.17 -12.85
N THR A 297 37.80 7.64 -13.79
CA THR A 297 36.37 7.90 -13.58
C THR A 297 35.61 6.59 -13.65
N VAL A 298 34.73 6.37 -12.67
CA VAL A 298 33.82 5.22 -12.69
C VAL A 298 32.86 5.41 -13.87
N SER A 299 32.94 4.53 -14.86
CA SER A 299 32.10 4.60 -16.06
C SER A 299 30.61 4.64 -15.69
N SER A 300 29.85 5.53 -16.33
CA SER A 300 28.39 5.59 -16.22
C SER A 300 27.72 4.26 -16.58
N ALA A 301 28.36 3.44 -17.44
CA ALA A 301 27.92 2.09 -17.78
C ALA A 301 27.94 1.12 -16.59
N LEU A 302 28.74 1.40 -15.55
CA LEU A 302 28.79 0.62 -14.32
C LEU A 302 27.94 1.25 -13.22
N LEU A 303 27.99 2.57 -13.08
CA LEU A 303 27.31 3.30 -12.01
C LEU A 303 25.78 3.32 -12.22
N GLY A 304 25.32 3.45 -13.46
CA GLY A 304 23.91 3.44 -13.83
C GLY A 304 23.15 2.17 -13.42
N PRO A 305 23.60 0.97 -13.85
CA PRO A 305 22.98 -0.30 -13.45
C PRO A 305 22.95 -0.51 -11.93
N VAL A 306 24.05 -0.20 -11.24
CA VAL A 306 24.19 -0.45 -9.81
C VAL A 306 23.26 0.47 -9.01
N ILE A 307 23.25 1.77 -9.31
CA ILE A 307 22.35 2.71 -8.62
C ILE A 307 20.90 2.45 -9.00
N GLY A 308 20.59 2.17 -10.27
CA GLY A 308 19.23 1.87 -10.70
C GLY A 308 18.67 0.61 -10.04
N TRP A 309 19.49 -0.45 -9.90
CA TRP A 309 19.12 -1.62 -9.10
C TRP A 309 18.82 -1.26 -7.65
N TYR A 310 19.71 -0.50 -7.01
CA TYR A 310 19.53 -0.07 -5.62
C TYR A 310 18.24 0.74 -5.44
N VAL A 311 17.92 1.64 -6.38
CA VAL A 311 16.68 2.42 -6.38
C VAL A 311 15.44 1.53 -6.45
N LEU A 312 15.43 0.50 -7.31
CA LEU A 312 14.31 -0.45 -7.38
C LEU A 312 14.16 -1.23 -6.06
N VAL A 313 15.27 -1.69 -5.47
CA VAL A 313 15.25 -2.38 -4.18
C VAL A 313 14.74 -1.48 -3.06
N LEU A 314 15.19 -0.22 -3.03
CA LEU A 314 14.74 0.77 -2.06
C LEU A 314 13.23 1.01 -2.17
N ALA A 315 12.72 1.18 -3.39
CA ALA A 315 11.29 1.31 -3.68
C ALA A 315 10.49 0.10 -3.16
N VAL A 316 10.99 -1.12 -3.37
CA VAL A 316 10.34 -2.33 -2.87
C VAL A 316 10.35 -2.39 -1.34
N LEU A 317 11.52 -2.29 -0.71
CA LEU A 317 11.67 -2.52 0.73
C LEU A 317 10.99 -1.44 1.58
N LEU A 318 11.19 -0.16 1.26
CA LEU A 318 10.61 0.92 2.03
C LEU A 318 9.09 1.02 1.83
N THR A 319 8.57 0.77 0.64
CA THR A 319 7.12 0.74 0.41
C THR A 319 6.48 -0.48 1.08
N ALA A 320 7.14 -1.64 1.06
CA ALA A 320 6.67 -2.83 1.77
C ALA A 320 6.66 -2.61 3.28
N LEU A 321 7.70 -1.99 3.85
CA LEU A 321 7.75 -1.62 5.25
C LEU A 321 6.67 -0.59 5.62
N SER A 322 6.58 0.51 4.86
CA SER A 322 5.58 1.57 5.05
C SER A 322 4.16 0.98 5.03
N THR A 323 3.87 0.11 4.06
CA THR A 323 2.58 -0.56 3.94
C THR A 323 2.35 -1.58 5.06
N GLY A 324 3.36 -2.37 5.41
CA GLY A 324 3.28 -3.38 6.47
C GLY A 324 3.07 -2.78 7.85
N LEU A 325 3.73 -1.66 8.16
CA LEU A 325 3.52 -0.92 9.41
C LEU A 325 2.11 -0.28 9.45
N HIS A 326 1.68 0.35 8.35
CA HIS A 326 0.45 1.14 8.31
C HIS A 326 -0.84 0.29 8.16
N ARG A 327 -0.82 -0.77 7.34
CA ARG A 327 -2.02 -1.59 7.03
C ARG A 327 -1.89 -3.06 7.47
N GLY A 328 -0.73 -3.48 7.94
CA GLY A 328 -0.40 -4.88 8.18
C GLY A 328 0.15 -5.59 6.96
N LEU A 329 0.74 -6.76 7.19
CA LEU A 329 1.33 -7.61 6.15
C LEU A 329 0.24 -8.35 5.36
N ASP A 330 -0.52 -7.60 4.56
CA ASP A 330 -1.34 -8.17 3.50
C ASP A 330 -0.55 -8.18 2.19
N ARG A 331 -0.38 -9.38 1.63
CA ARG A 331 0.33 -9.59 0.36
C ARG A 331 -0.29 -8.77 -0.77
N ALA A 332 -1.62 -8.62 -0.78
CA ALA A 332 -2.30 -7.88 -1.84
C ALA A 332 -2.02 -6.37 -1.79
N LEU A 333 -2.12 -5.78 -0.59
CA LEU A 333 -1.87 -4.36 -0.41
C LEU A 333 -0.38 -4.00 -0.59
N VAL A 334 0.51 -4.82 -0.03
CA VAL A 334 1.96 -4.65 -0.21
C VAL A 334 2.30 -4.77 -1.68
N GLY A 335 1.80 -5.80 -2.36
CA GLY A 335 2.06 -6.00 -3.77
C GLY A 335 1.57 -4.84 -4.65
N TYR A 336 0.33 -4.39 -4.46
CA TYR A 336 -0.23 -3.26 -5.21
C TYR A 336 0.58 -1.97 -5.01
N ARG A 337 0.91 -1.61 -3.75
CA ARG A 337 1.66 -0.38 -3.45
C ARG A 337 3.11 -0.46 -3.92
N THR A 338 3.77 -1.61 -3.74
CA THR A 338 5.12 -1.84 -4.27
C THR A 338 5.14 -1.75 -5.80
N GLY A 339 4.10 -2.24 -6.48
CA GLY A 339 3.95 -2.09 -7.93
C GLY A 339 3.89 -0.62 -8.36
N LEU A 340 3.06 0.19 -7.69
CA LEU A 340 2.99 1.64 -7.95
C LEU A 340 4.33 2.34 -7.67
N ALA A 341 4.99 1.99 -6.56
CA ALA A 341 6.28 2.57 -6.18
C ALA A 341 7.40 2.22 -7.17
N LEU A 342 7.43 0.99 -7.70
CA LEU A 342 8.37 0.58 -8.76
C LEU A 342 8.17 1.41 -10.02
N LEU A 343 6.92 1.60 -10.46
CA LEU A 343 6.60 2.41 -11.65
C LEU A 343 7.03 3.87 -11.46
N SER A 344 6.66 4.49 -10.33
CA SER A 344 7.04 5.87 -10.05
C SER A 344 8.55 6.02 -9.90
N ALA A 345 9.21 5.13 -9.16
CA ALA A 345 10.66 5.18 -8.95
C ALA A 345 11.42 5.04 -10.26
N THR A 346 11.01 4.11 -11.13
CA THR A 346 11.65 3.91 -12.43
C THR A 346 11.49 5.14 -13.32
N ALA A 347 10.28 5.70 -13.39
CA ALA A 347 10.01 6.90 -14.16
C ALA A 347 10.81 8.09 -13.63
N THR A 348 10.79 8.34 -12.32
CA THR A 348 11.52 9.45 -11.70
C THR A 348 13.04 9.31 -11.85
N PHE A 349 13.58 8.10 -11.72
CA PHE A 349 15.01 7.84 -11.95
C PHE A 349 15.42 8.22 -13.38
N PHE A 350 14.70 7.74 -14.39
CA PHE A 350 15.03 8.04 -15.79
C PHE A 350 14.82 9.51 -16.15
N VAL A 351 13.73 10.12 -15.68
CA VAL A 351 13.50 11.56 -15.87
C VAL A 351 14.64 12.37 -15.24
N ALA A 352 15.10 12.00 -14.05
CA ALA A 352 16.23 12.67 -13.41
C ALA A 352 17.54 12.50 -14.18
N VAL A 353 17.86 11.30 -14.68
CA VAL A 353 19.06 11.07 -15.50
C VAL A 353 19.03 11.95 -16.76
N VAL A 354 17.90 11.96 -17.49
CA VAL A 354 17.76 12.74 -18.73
C VAL A 354 17.78 14.24 -18.45
N ALA A 355 17.00 14.71 -17.47
CA ALA A 355 16.91 16.13 -17.15
C ALA A 355 18.26 16.69 -16.67
N THR A 356 18.99 15.97 -15.83
CA THR A 356 20.34 16.38 -15.39
C THR A 356 21.33 16.30 -16.54
N GLY A 357 21.27 15.27 -17.39
CA GLY A 357 22.15 15.16 -18.56
C GLY A 357 21.92 16.23 -19.63
N LEU A 358 20.77 16.90 -19.65
CA LEU A 358 20.52 18.06 -20.52
C LEU A 358 21.05 19.37 -19.94
N LEU A 359 21.28 19.43 -18.63
CA LEU A 359 21.70 20.64 -17.92
C LEU A 359 23.22 20.75 -17.72
N VAL A 360 23.95 19.64 -17.87
CA VAL A 360 25.39 19.52 -17.63
C VAL A 360 26.08 19.12 -18.92
#